data_AF-A0A354UDC5-F1
#
_entry.id   AF-A0A354UDC5-F1
#
_cell.length_a   1.000
_cell.length_b   1.000
_cell.length_c   1.000
_cell.angle_alpha   90.00
_cell.angle_beta   90.00
_cell.angle_gamma   90.00
#
_symmetry.space_group_name_H-M   'P 1'
#
loop_
_entity.id
_entity.type
_entity.pdbx_description
1 polymer ?
#
loop_
_entity_poly.entity_id
_entity_poly.type
_entity_poly.pdbx_seq_one_letter_code
_entity_poly.pdbx_strand_id
1 'polypeptide(L)'
;NQSISYDYLGNPTSYLGASLTWTRLNLLNSYSKNGVTANFVYDKDKLLTKKTVGDVVTDYVWFDGKLIQEKTGDETIKYFYGPDGIMGFLHSEKGTFYYRKNVLGDITEIIDSFGTVKGKYSYTAFGECTL
;
A
#
# COMPACT_ATOMS: atom_id res chain seq x y z
N ASN A 1 26.99 -1.76 -1.13
CA ASN A 1 26.26 -3.02 -0.89
C ASN A 1 25.79 -3.08 0.55
N GLN A 2 24.48 -3.17 0.77
CA GLN A 2 23.93 -3.58 2.07
C GLN A 2 23.58 -5.07 1.99
N SER A 3 24.01 -5.84 2.99
CA SER A 3 23.69 -7.27 3.07
C SER A 3 22.22 -7.46 3.47
N ILE A 4 21.55 -8.41 2.83
CA ILE A 4 20.20 -8.86 3.18
C ILE A 4 20.36 -10.15 3.97
N SER A 5 19.71 -10.24 5.13
CA SER A 5 19.66 -11.45 5.97
C SER A 5 18.29 -12.09 5.87
N TYR A 6 18.22 -13.38 6.18
CA TYR A 6 16.99 -14.18 6.05
C TYR A 6 16.79 -15.08 7.27
N ASP A 7 15.53 -15.42 7.57
CA ASP A 7 15.20 -16.50 8.49
C ASP A 7 15.30 -17.88 7.80
N TYR A 8 15.01 -18.96 8.54
CA TYR A 8 15.08 -20.33 8.01
C TYR A 8 14.02 -20.64 6.93
N LEU A 9 12.98 -19.81 6.81
CA LEU A 9 11.92 -19.92 5.80
C LEU A 9 12.23 -19.09 4.55
N GLY A 10 13.35 -18.35 4.54
CA GLY A 10 13.75 -17.49 3.44
C GLY A 10 13.09 -16.11 3.44
N ASN A 11 12.46 -15.69 4.55
CA ASN A 11 11.94 -14.34 4.65
C ASN A 11 13.06 -13.35 5.00
N PRO A 12 13.16 -12.19 4.34
CA PRO A 12 14.18 -11.19 4.68
C PRO A 12 14.01 -10.66 6.11
N THR A 13 15.01 -10.79 6.97
CA THR A 13 15.04 -10.22 8.32
C THR A 13 15.74 -8.87 8.38
N SER A 14 16.53 -8.55 7.36
CA SER A 14 17.11 -7.22 7.14
C SER A 14 17.05 -6.84 5.67
N TYR A 15 16.62 -5.61 5.38
CA TYR A 15 16.51 -5.12 4.00
C TYR A 15 16.64 -3.59 3.95
N LEU A 16 17.57 -3.08 3.13
CA LEU A 16 17.80 -1.64 2.94
C LEU A 16 17.91 -0.82 4.25
N GLY A 17 18.60 -1.37 5.26
CA GLY A 17 18.78 -0.76 6.59
C GLY A 17 17.56 -0.89 7.52
N ALA A 18 16.52 -1.61 7.12
CA ALA A 18 15.39 -1.96 7.97
C ALA A 18 15.55 -3.34 8.60
N SER A 19 14.90 -3.54 9.74
CA SER A 19 14.67 -4.84 10.38
C SER A 19 13.23 -5.29 10.17
N LEU A 20 13.03 -6.57 9.85
CA LEU A 20 11.72 -7.12 9.50
C LEU A 20 11.43 -8.37 10.33
N THR A 21 10.18 -8.54 10.75
CA THR A 21 9.69 -9.77 11.39
C THR A 21 8.51 -10.34 10.62
N TRP A 22 8.29 -11.65 10.73
CA TRP A 22 7.29 -12.36 9.93
C TRP A 22 6.38 -13.20 10.84
N THR A 23 5.15 -13.36 10.41
CA THR A 23 4.13 -14.19 11.06
C THR A 23 3.46 -15.09 10.04
N ARG A 24 2.82 -16.17 10.50
CA ARG A 24 2.05 -17.10 9.66
C ARG A 24 2.81 -17.51 8.39
N LEU A 25 4.07 -17.89 8.59
CA LEU A 25 5.10 -18.28 7.61
C LEU A 25 5.72 -17.13 6.83
N ASN A 26 4.94 -16.28 6.16
CA ASN A 26 5.47 -15.30 5.20
C ASN A 26 4.69 -13.98 5.16
N LEU A 27 3.91 -13.67 6.19
CA LEU A 27 3.24 -12.37 6.31
C LEU A 27 4.13 -11.42 7.11
N LEU A 28 4.39 -10.23 6.57
CA LEU A 28 5.20 -9.22 7.25
C LEU A 28 4.51 -8.79 8.54
N ASN A 29 5.10 -9.07 9.69
CA ASN A 29 4.53 -8.74 10.99
C ASN A 29 4.94 -7.34 11.44
N SER A 30 6.22 -7.00 11.26
CA SER A 30 6.72 -5.65 11.51
C SER A 30 7.86 -5.27 10.55
N TYR A 31 7.97 -3.96 10.31
CA TYR A 31 9.06 -3.32 9.57
C TYR A 31 9.54 -2.12 10.37
N SER A 32 10.83 -2.09 10.72
CA SER A 32 11.41 -1.01 11.50
C SER A 32 12.60 -0.39 10.78
N LYS A 33 12.60 0.93 10.60
CA LYS A 33 13.69 1.68 9.98
C LYS A 33 13.82 3.04 10.64
N ASN A 34 15.05 3.45 10.96
CA ASN A 34 15.35 4.75 11.57
C ASN A 34 14.52 5.05 12.84
N GLY A 35 14.27 4.04 13.67
CA GLY A 35 13.50 4.18 14.92
C GLY A 35 11.97 4.22 14.74
N VAL A 36 11.47 4.23 13.50
CA VAL A 36 10.02 4.16 13.21
C VAL A 36 9.65 2.72 12.88
N THR A 37 8.62 2.20 13.56
CA THR A 37 8.13 0.83 13.36
C THR A 37 6.71 0.84 12.80
N ALA A 38 6.52 0.07 11.72
CA ALA A 38 5.23 -0.30 11.18
C ALA A 38 4.88 -1.73 11.61
N ASN A 39 3.67 -1.94 12.11
CA ASN A 39 3.11 -3.25 12.47
C ASN A 39 1.90 -3.55 11.60
N PHE A 40 1.69 -4.83 11.28
CA PHE A 40 0.66 -5.28 10.35
C PHE A 40 -0.16 -6.42 10.95
N VAL A 41 -1.48 -6.34 10.81
CA VAL A 41 -2.42 -7.36 11.28
C VAL A 41 -3.28 -7.85 10.12
N TYR A 42 -3.47 -9.16 10.05
CA TYR A 42 -4.14 -9.83 8.95
C TYR A 42 -5.33 -10.66 9.42
N ASP A 43 -6.37 -10.77 8.61
CA ASP A 43 -7.50 -11.67 8.86
C ASP A 43 -7.16 -13.14 8.57
N LYS A 44 -8.14 -14.04 8.75
CA LYS A 44 -7.98 -15.48 8.47
C LYS A 44 -7.56 -15.77 7.03
N ASP A 45 -7.99 -14.94 6.07
CA ASP A 45 -7.73 -15.09 4.64
C ASP A 45 -6.41 -14.42 4.22
N LYS A 46 -5.63 -13.92 5.20
CA LYS A 46 -4.33 -13.27 5.03
C LYS A 46 -4.42 -11.89 4.37
N LEU A 47 -5.59 -11.26 4.38
CA LEU A 47 -5.75 -9.87 3.94
C LEU A 47 -5.35 -8.92 5.07
N LEU A 48 -4.63 -7.85 4.75
CA LEU A 48 -4.21 -6.83 5.71
C LEU A 48 -5.44 -6.08 6.21
N THR A 49 -5.74 -6.14 7.52
CA THR A 49 -6.90 -5.45 8.12
C THR A 49 -6.50 -4.22 8.93
N LYS A 50 -5.25 -4.15 9.40
CA LYS A 50 -4.76 -3.01 10.17
C LYS A 50 -3.27 -2.82 9.98
N LYS A 51 -2.85 -1.55 9.83
CA LYS A 51 -1.46 -1.10 9.85
C LYS A 51 -1.30 -0.05 10.94
N THR A 52 -0.22 -0.12 11.70
CA THR A 52 0.11 0.89 12.71
C THR A 52 1.54 1.36 12.50
N VAL A 53 1.75 2.66 12.24
CA VAL A 53 3.07 3.28 12.06
C VAL A 53 3.27 4.33 13.15
N GLY A 54 4.14 4.05 14.11
CA GLY A 54 4.18 4.84 15.35
C GLY A 54 2.79 4.81 16.01
N ASP A 55 2.20 5.99 16.22
CA ASP A 55 0.86 6.13 16.82
C ASP A 55 -0.28 6.23 15.78
N VAL A 56 0.05 6.20 14.48
CA VAL A 56 -0.94 6.31 13.40
C VAL A 56 -1.48 4.94 13.03
N VAL A 57 -2.79 4.76 13.14
CA VAL A 57 -3.49 3.52 12.77
C VAL A 57 -4.28 3.73 11.48
N THR A 58 -4.12 2.78 10.55
CA THR A 58 -4.94 2.65 9.34
C THR A 58 -5.68 1.31 9.37
N ASP A 59 -7.00 1.34 9.30
CA ASP A 59 -7.86 0.16 9.18
C ASP A 59 -8.28 -0.07 7.73
N TYR A 60 -8.37 -1.33 7.32
CA TYR A 60 -8.65 -1.74 5.95
C TYR A 60 -9.89 -2.64 5.88
N VAL A 61 -10.78 -2.37 4.92
CA VAL A 61 -12.01 -3.14 4.69
C VAL A 61 -11.98 -3.77 3.32
N TRP A 62 -12.23 -5.08 3.28
CA TRP A 62 -12.22 -5.89 2.07
C TRP A 62 -13.63 -6.40 1.74
N PHE A 63 -13.93 -6.49 0.45
CA PHE A 63 -15.13 -7.13 -0.05
C PHE A 63 -14.80 -7.91 -1.32
N ASP A 64 -15.15 -9.20 -1.35
CA ASP A 64 -14.90 -10.09 -2.50
C ASP A 64 -13.43 -10.04 -2.97
N GLY A 65 -12.50 -10.12 -2.03
CA GLY A 65 -11.05 -10.07 -2.28
C GLY A 65 -10.51 -8.71 -2.72
N LYS A 66 -11.34 -7.66 -2.81
CA LYS A 66 -10.92 -6.30 -3.18
C LYS A 66 -10.88 -5.38 -1.97
N LEU A 67 -9.85 -4.54 -1.88
CA LEU A 67 -9.76 -3.50 -0.85
C LEU A 67 -10.74 -2.39 -1.21
N ILE A 68 -11.82 -2.23 -0.46
CA ILE A 68 -12.85 -1.24 -0.77
C ILE A 68 -12.73 0.03 0.05
N GLN A 69 -12.04 -0.01 1.19
CA GLN A 69 -11.87 1.16 2.03
C GLN A 69 -10.61 1.07 2.88
N GLU A 70 -9.95 2.21 3.08
CA GLU A 70 -9.04 2.43 4.19
C GLU A 70 -9.47 3.65 5.02
N LYS A 71 -9.19 3.63 6.32
CA LYS A 71 -9.48 4.74 7.24
C LYS A 71 -8.26 5.01 8.12
N THR A 72 -7.81 6.26 8.16
CA THR A 72 -6.71 6.72 9.01
C THR A 72 -7.18 7.96 9.78
N GLY A 73 -7.33 7.87 11.10
CA GLY A 73 -7.98 8.92 11.88
C GLY A 73 -9.40 9.20 11.37
N ASP A 74 -9.68 10.44 10.99
CA ASP A 74 -10.96 10.85 10.41
C ASP A 74 -11.00 10.78 8.88
N GLU A 75 -9.84 10.64 8.22
CA GLU A 75 -9.77 10.50 6.77
C GLU A 75 -10.17 9.09 6.35
N THR A 76 -11.04 9.01 5.32
CA THR A 76 -11.45 7.74 4.72
C THR A 76 -11.27 7.80 3.22
N ILE A 77 -10.69 6.74 2.65
CA ILE A 77 -10.55 6.53 1.22
C ILE A 77 -11.38 5.30 0.85
N LYS A 78 -12.29 5.45 -0.11
CA LYS A 78 -13.09 4.35 -0.68
C LYS A 78 -12.69 4.09 -2.11
N TYR A 79 -12.26 2.88 -2.42
CA TYR A 79 -11.80 2.51 -3.75
C TYR A 79 -12.95 2.02 -4.62
N PHE A 80 -12.86 2.31 -5.91
CA PHE A 80 -13.79 1.79 -6.91
C PHE A 80 -13.04 1.09 -8.04
N TYR A 81 -13.70 0.07 -8.57
CA TYR A 81 -13.14 -0.89 -9.51
C TYR A 81 -14.02 -0.97 -10.74
N GLY A 82 -13.39 -1.09 -11.91
CA GLY A 82 -14.03 -1.42 -13.17
C GLY A 82 -13.56 -2.78 -13.69
N PRO A 83 -13.88 -3.11 -14.96
CA PRO A 83 -13.45 -4.35 -15.59
C PRO A 83 -11.93 -4.55 -15.58
N ASP A 84 -11.17 -3.46 -15.73
CA ASP A 84 -9.70 -3.46 -15.78
C ASP A 84 -9.05 -3.23 -14.40
N GLY A 85 -9.78 -3.54 -13.33
CA GLY A 85 -9.34 -3.41 -11.94
C GLY A 85 -9.57 -2.02 -11.35
N ILE A 86 -8.70 -1.59 -10.44
CA ILE A 86 -8.89 -0.36 -9.67
C ILE A 86 -8.90 0.87 -10.58
N MET A 87 -9.91 1.74 -10.44
CA MET A 87 -10.07 2.92 -11.30
C MET A 87 -9.78 4.23 -10.59
N GLY A 88 -9.83 4.24 -9.26
CA GLY A 88 -9.65 5.45 -8.47
C GLY A 88 -10.22 5.30 -7.07
N PHE A 89 -10.44 6.43 -6.42
CA PHE A 89 -10.96 6.48 -5.06
C PHE A 89 -11.74 7.76 -4.75
N LEU A 90 -12.63 7.67 -3.78
CA LEU A 90 -13.31 8.78 -3.14
C LEU A 90 -12.62 9.07 -1.81
N HIS A 91 -12.10 10.28 -1.66
CA HIS A 91 -11.56 10.79 -0.40
C HIS A 91 -12.68 11.51 0.37
N SER A 92 -12.80 11.25 1.67
CA SER A 92 -13.86 11.80 2.55
C SER A 92 -14.02 13.32 2.44
N GLU A 93 -12.91 14.06 2.41
CA GLU A 93 -12.92 15.53 2.34
C GLU A 93 -12.62 16.13 0.96
N LYS A 94 -11.82 15.44 0.13
CA LYS A 94 -11.25 16.01 -1.11
C LYS A 94 -12.02 15.62 -2.38
N GLY A 95 -13.02 14.74 -2.25
CA GLY A 95 -13.82 14.27 -3.38
C GLY A 95 -13.17 13.13 -4.15
N THR A 96 -13.58 12.97 -5.41
CA THR A 96 -13.26 11.81 -6.24
C THR A 96 -12.00 12.04 -7.07
N PHE A 97 -11.14 11.02 -7.11
CA PHE A 97 -9.93 10.96 -7.91
C PHE A 97 -9.93 9.71 -8.79
N TYR A 98 -9.37 9.83 -9.99
CA TYR A 98 -9.26 8.74 -10.96
C TYR A 98 -7.80 8.46 -11.29
N TYR A 99 -7.51 7.20 -11.59
CA TYR A 99 -6.19 6.75 -12.03
C TYR A 99 -6.13 6.72 -13.55
N ARG A 100 -5.04 7.27 -14.10
CA ARG A 100 -4.57 6.92 -15.46
C ARG A 100 -3.47 5.89 -15.34
N LYS A 101 -3.48 4.93 -16.27
CA LYS A 101 -2.54 3.81 -16.27
C LYS A 101 -1.78 3.72 -17.58
N ASN A 102 -0.55 3.19 -17.52
CA ASN A 102 0.15 2.73 -18.71
C ASN A 102 -0.40 1.35 -19.18
N VAL A 103 0.15 0.83 -20.28
CA VAL A 103 -0.25 -0.47 -20.85
C VAL A 103 0.03 -1.68 -19.93
N LEU A 104 0.94 -1.52 -18.96
CA LEU A 104 1.28 -2.56 -17.98
C LEU A 104 0.37 -2.49 -16.73
N GLY A 105 -0.49 -1.48 -16.63
CA GLY A 105 -1.41 -1.27 -15.52
C GLY A 105 -0.88 -0.37 -14.41
N ASP A 106 0.34 0.17 -14.53
CA ASP A 106 0.92 1.06 -13.53
C ASP A 106 0.21 2.42 -13.56
N ILE A 107 -0.07 2.98 -12.39
CA ILE A 107 -0.72 4.29 -12.25
C ILE A 107 0.29 5.38 -12.62
N THR A 108 0.08 6.06 -13.74
CA THR A 108 0.96 7.15 -14.20
C THR A 108 0.47 8.53 -13.76
N GLU A 109 -0.83 8.70 -13.53
CA GLU A 109 -1.40 9.97 -13.05
C GLU A 109 -2.60 9.74 -12.13
N ILE A 110 -2.77 10.67 -11.18
CA ILE A 110 -3.99 10.82 -10.39
C ILE A 110 -4.64 12.13 -10.83
N ILE A 111 -5.89 12.07 -11.28
CA ILE A 111 -6.66 13.24 -11.73
C ILE A 111 -7.90 13.44 -10.86
N ASP A 112 -8.29 14.68 -10.60
CA ASP A 112 -9.55 14.98 -9.91
C ASP A 112 -10.77 14.92 -10.84
N SER A 113 -11.97 15.15 -10.30
CA SER A 113 -13.22 15.17 -11.05
C SER A 113 -13.31 16.25 -12.14
N PHE A 114 -12.42 17.24 -12.13
CA PHE A 114 -12.32 18.28 -13.16
C PHE A 114 -11.28 17.95 -14.23
N GLY A 115 -10.64 16.77 -14.15
CA GLY A 115 -9.56 16.37 -15.05
C GLY A 115 -8.21 17.03 -14.74
N THR A 116 -8.09 17.70 -13.59
CA THR A 116 -6.83 18.33 -13.17
C THR A 116 -5.90 17.27 -12.61
N VAL A 117 -4.63 17.26 -13.07
CA VAL A 117 -3.60 16.35 -12.56
C VAL A 117 -3.20 16.76 -11.13
N LYS A 118 -3.24 15.79 -10.20
CA LYS A 118 -2.92 15.95 -8.77
C LYS A 118 -1.69 15.15 -8.36
N GLY A 119 -1.35 14.12 -9.11
CA GLY A 119 -0.14 13.34 -8.98
C GLY A 119 0.30 12.82 -10.34
N LYS A 120 1.60 12.72 -10.55
CA LYS A 120 2.21 12.19 -11.77
C LYS A 120 3.40 11.33 -11.40
N TYR A 121 3.49 10.17 -12.03
CA TYR A 121 4.49 9.16 -11.73
C TYR A 121 5.09 8.60 -13.01
N SER A 122 6.37 8.25 -12.95
CA SER A 122 7.05 7.44 -13.95
C SER A 122 7.87 6.37 -13.23
N TYR A 123 8.04 5.23 -13.89
CA TYR A 123 8.67 4.07 -13.28
C TYR A 123 9.82 3.55 -14.14
N THR A 124 10.88 3.06 -13.50
CA THR A 124 11.85 2.20 -14.16
C THR A 124 11.20 0.85 -14.51
N ALA A 125 11.88 0.04 -15.33
CA ALA A 125 11.41 -1.31 -15.64
C ALA A 125 11.26 -2.23 -14.41
N PHE A 126 11.84 -1.85 -13.26
CA PHE A 126 11.75 -2.59 -12.01
C PHE A 126 10.79 -1.95 -10.99
N GLY A 127 9.99 -0.96 -11.43
CA GLY A 127 8.92 -0.36 -10.61
C GLY A 127 9.39 0.75 -9.66
N GLU A 128 10.64 1.21 -9.75
CA GLU A 128 11.10 2.35 -8.95
C GLU A 128 10.53 3.65 -9.51
N CYS A 129 9.91 4.47 -8.66
CA CYS A 129 9.38 5.78 -9.05
C CYS A 129 10.52 6.77 -9.34
N THR A 130 10.50 7.42 -10.50
CA THR A 130 11.58 8.32 -10.97
C THR A 130 11.18 9.78 -11.06
N LEU A 131 9.93 10.11 -10.78
CA LEU A 131 9.39 11.47 -10.74
C LEU A 131 8.72 11.74 -9.39
#